data_AF-A0A2P8D461-F1
#
_entry.id   AF-A0A2P8D461-F1
#
_cell.length_a   1.000
_cell.length_b   1.000
_cell.length_c   1.000
_cell.angle_alpha   90.00
_cell.angle_beta   90.00
_cell.angle_gamma   90.00
#
_symmetry.space_group_name_H-M   'P 1'
#
loop_
_entity.id
_entity.type
_entity.pdbx_description
1 polymer ?
#
loop_
_entity_poly.entity_id
_entity_poly.type
_entity_poly.pdbx_seq_one_letter_code
_entity_poly.pdbx_strand_id
1 'polypeptide(L)'
;MNLNEAKQQFIQSWGVLGSSWGINRTMAQIHALLLIAPEALNADEIMEALQISRGNANMNIRELINWGIVEKVLKPGDRKEYFSAEKDIWKVAMRIMKERKKRELDPMITVIEQIKSVDENKKDAETKAFIDTISQIQKFAKQADSALGGLIKADENWFTGTLLKLFK
;
A
#
# COMPACT_ATOMS: atom_id res chain seq x y z
N MET A 1 -8.28 22.64 20.11
CA MET A 1 -8.70 21.83 18.95
C MET A 1 -9.92 21.01 19.34
N ASN A 2 -11.02 21.10 18.61
CA ASN A 2 -12.19 20.25 18.81
C ASN A 2 -12.10 18.95 17.98
N LEU A 3 -13.05 18.02 18.16
CA LEU A 3 -13.02 16.72 17.47
C LEU A 3 -13.05 16.86 15.94
N ASN A 4 -13.84 17.79 15.40
CA ASN A 4 -13.95 17.97 13.96
C ASN A 4 -12.65 18.50 13.36
N GLU A 5 -12.01 19.46 14.03
CA GLU A 5 -10.69 19.97 13.65
C GLU A 5 -9.64 18.86 13.69
N ALA A 6 -9.67 18.00 14.72
CA ALA A 6 -8.75 16.86 14.84
C ALA A 6 -8.91 15.87 13.67
N LYS A 7 -10.15 15.54 13.31
CA LYS A 7 -10.46 14.64 12.17
C LYS A 7 -9.99 15.23 10.85
N GLN A 8 -10.25 16.52 10.62
CA GLN A 8 -9.80 17.21 9.41
C GLN A 8 -8.27 17.26 9.31
N GLN A 9 -7.60 17.58 10.42
CA GLN A 9 -6.14 17.56 10.47
C GLN A 9 -5.59 16.16 10.18
N PHE A 10 -6.17 15.11 10.78
CA PHE A 10 -5.78 13.74 10.50
C PHE A 10 -5.92 13.38 9.02
N ILE A 11 -7.10 13.62 8.42
CA ILE A 11 -7.35 13.33 6.99
C ILE A 11 -6.34 14.06 6.10
N GLN A 12 -6.09 15.33 6.39
CA GLN A 12 -5.17 16.15 5.61
C GLN A 12 -3.71 15.66 5.74
N SER A 13 -3.23 15.45 6.97
CA SER A 13 -1.88 14.96 7.23
C SER A 13 -1.66 13.57 6.65
N TRP A 14 -2.66 12.68 6.74
CA TRP A 14 -2.60 11.35 6.14
C TRP A 14 -2.53 11.41 4.61
N GLY A 15 -3.28 12.34 3.99
CA GLY A 15 -3.19 12.62 2.55
C GLY A 15 -1.78 13.06 2.12
N VAL A 16 -1.16 13.97 2.89
CA VAL A 16 0.22 14.43 2.64
C VAL A 16 1.21 13.27 2.78
N LEU A 17 1.12 12.50 3.87
CA LEU A 17 1.98 11.34 4.10
C LEU A 17 1.87 10.32 2.98
N GLY A 18 0.65 9.96 2.56
CA GLY A 18 0.42 9.07 1.43
C GLY A 18 1.09 9.56 0.14
N SER A 19 0.98 10.86 -0.12
CA SER A 19 1.58 11.48 -1.31
C SER A 19 3.10 11.40 -1.31
N SER A 20 3.74 11.64 -0.16
CA SER A 20 5.19 11.47 0.01
C SER A 20 5.66 10.04 -0.19
N TRP A 21 4.78 9.05 -0.08
CA TRP A 21 5.06 7.63 -0.26
C TRP A 21 4.62 7.08 -1.64
N GLY A 22 4.27 7.98 -2.57
CA GLY A 22 3.88 7.65 -3.94
C GLY A 22 2.42 7.22 -4.11
N ILE A 23 1.56 7.45 -3.11
CA ILE A 23 0.13 7.14 -3.17
C ILE A 23 -0.65 8.39 -3.57
N ASN A 24 -1.74 8.21 -4.34
CA ASN A 24 -2.63 9.31 -4.67
C ASN A 24 -3.18 9.98 -3.39
N ARG A 25 -3.08 11.31 -3.32
CA ARG A 25 -3.51 12.08 -2.15
C ARG A 25 -4.97 11.83 -1.76
N THR A 26 -5.87 11.84 -2.73
CA THR A 26 -7.31 11.64 -2.49
C THR A 26 -7.60 10.22 -2.05
N MET A 27 -6.91 9.22 -2.61
CA MET A 27 -6.99 7.83 -2.12
C MET A 27 -6.64 7.74 -0.63
N ALA A 28 -5.55 8.36 -0.23
CA ALA A 28 -5.12 8.39 1.17
C ALA A 28 -6.14 9.14 2.06
N GLN A 29 -6.71 10.26 1.60
CA GLN A 29 -7.74 10.99 2.34
C GLN A 29 -9.04 10.18 2.50
N ILE A 30 -9.49 9.46 1.46
CA ILE A 30 -10.66 8.57 1.55
C ILE A 30 -10.39 7.45 2.55
N HIS A 31 -9.20 6.83 2.50
CA HIS A 31 -8.82 5.82 3.48
C HIS A 31 -8.83 6.38 4.91
N ALA A 32 -8.24 7.56 5.13
CA ALA A 32 -8.23 8.21 6.43
C ALA A 32 -9.63 8.50 6.96
N LEU A 33 -10.53 9.01 6.10
CA LEU A 33 -11.92 9.25 6.44
C LEU A 33 -12.61 7.95 6.86
N LEU A 34 -12.49 6.89 6.05
CA LEU A 34 -13.09 5.59 6.34
C LEU A 34 -12.49 4.92 7.58
N LEU A 35 -11.21 5.16 7.88
CA LEU A 35 -10.53 4.61 9.05
C LEU A 35 -11.09 5.19 10.36
N ILE A 36 -11.40 6.50 10.39
CA ILE A 36 -11.94 7.17 11.57
C ILE A 36 -13.48 7.24 11.60
N ALA A 37 -14.15 6.82 10.53
CA ALA A 37 -15.60 6.74 10.49
C ALA A 37 -16.10 5.61 11.41
N PRO A 38 -17.07 5.87 12.30
CA PRO A 38 -17.64 4.84 13.17
C PRO A 38 -18.48 3.84 12.39
N GLU A 39 -19.12 4.29 11.32
CA GLU A 39 -20.01 3.50 10.46
C GLU A 39 -19.52 3.52 9.01
N ALA A 40 -19.92 2.50 8.24
CA ALA A 40 -19.64 2.47 6.82
C ALA A 40 -20.32 3.64 6.09
N LEU A 41 -19.58 4.28 5.18
CA LEU A 41 -20.01 5.45 4.42
C LEU A 41 -20.30 5.09 2.96
N ASN A 42 -21.30 5.70 2.36
CA ASN A 42 -21.55 5.60 0.91
C ASN A 42 -20.75 6.66 0.13
N ALA A 43 -20.76 6.56 -1.20
CA ALA A 43 -20.00 7.46 -2.07
C ALA A 43 -20.45 8.93 -1.95
N ASP A 44 -21.73 9.22 -1.71
CA ASP A 44 -22.23 10.58 -1.55
C ASP A 44 -21.66 11.22 -0.28
N GLU A 45 -21.65 10.47 0.82
CA GLU A 45 -21.10 10.91 2.12
C GLU A 45 -19.59 11.17 2.03
N ILE A 46 -18.84 10.34 1.32
CA ILE A 46 -17.40 10.53 1.08
C ILE A 46 -17.16 11.79 0.24
N MET A 47 -17.94 11.99 -0.81
CA MET A 47 -17.85 13.19 -1.67
C MET A 47 -18.10 14.47 -0.87
N GLU A 48 -19.14 14.47 -0.05
CA GLU A 48 -19.50 15.62 0.80
C GLU A 48 -18.41 15.90 1.85
N ALA A 49 -17.91 14.86 2.52
CA ALA A 49 -16.89 15.00 3.56
C ALA A 49 -15.55 15.53 3.02
N LEU A 50 -15.17 15.15 1.78
CA LEU A 50 -13.86 15.48 1.20
C LEU A 50 -13.92 16.54 0.10
N GLN A 51 -15.11 16.99 -0.28
CA GLN A 51 -15.34 17.95 -1.38
C GLN A 51 -14.72 17.48 -2.71
N ILE A 52 -14.96 16.21 -3.06
CA ILE A 52 -14.44 15.57 -4.28
C ILE A 52 -15.57 15.13 -5.21
N SER A 53 -15.27 14.99 -6.51
CA SER A 53 -16.26 14.54 -7.49
C SER A 53 -16.59 13.05 -7.35
N ARG A 54 -17.78 12.65 -7.82
CA ARG A 54 -18.21 11.24 -7.83
C ARG A 54 -17.24 10.32 -8.58
N GLY A 55 -16.74 10.77 -9.73
CA GLY A 55 -15.78 10.01 -10.52
C GLY A 55 -14.47 9.79 -9.77
N ASN A 56 -13.97 10.83 -9.09
CA ASN A 56 -12.77 10.76 -8.28
C ASN A 56 -12.97 9.84 -7.06
N ALA A 57 -14.09 9.98 -6.33
CA ALA A 57 -14.44 9.12 -5.21
C ALA A 57 -14.49 7.64 -5.64
N ASN A 58 -15.29 7.31 -6.66
CA ASN A 58 -15.46 5.93 -7.13
C ASN A 58 -14.16 5.29 -7.63
N MET A 59 -13.31 6.06 -8.32
CA MET A 59 -12.00 5.59 -8.78
C MET A 59 -11.12 5.18 -7.59
N ASN A 60 -11.00 6.05 -6.60
CA ASN A 60 -10.14 5.82 -5.45
C ASN A 60 -10.71 4.78 -4.47
N ILE A 61 -12.03 4.71 -4.30
CA ILE A 61 -12.69 3.65 -3.50
C ILE A 61 -12.41 2.28 -4.13
N ARG A 62 -12.58 2.14 -5.45
CA ARG A 62 -12.25 0.90 -6.15
C ARG A 62 -10.79 0.53 -5.96
N GLU A 63 -9.89 1.51 -6.02
CA GLU A 63 -8.49 1.26 -5.80
C GLU A 63 -8.21 0.79 -4.36
N LEU A 64 -8.81 1.43 -3.35
CA LEU A 64 -8.69 0.97 -1.96
C LEU A 64 -9.22 -0.46 -1.75
N ILE A 65 -10.27 -0.85 -2.47
CA ILE A 65 -10.77 -2.23 -2.51
C ILE A 65 -9.76 -3.18 -3.17
N ASN A 66 -9.14 -2.77 -4.29
CA ASN A 66 -8.11 -3.56 -4.96
C ASN A 66 -6.88 -3.80 -4.06
N TRP A 67 -6.52 -2.80 -3.23
CA TRP A 67 -5.47 -2.94 -2.21
C TRP A 67 -5.93 -3.78 -1.00
N GLY A 68 -7.22 -4.13 -0.93
CA GLY A 68 -7.81 -4.92 0.14
C GLY A 68 -7.94 -4.18 1.47
N ILE A 69 -7.75 -2.86 1.52
CA ILE A 69 -7.80 -2.07 2.76
C ILE A 69 -9.16 -1.39 2.98
N VAL A 70 -10.04 -1.48 1.99
CA VAL A 70 -11.46 -1.11 2.09
C VAL A 70 -12.31 -2.26 1.57
N GLU A 71 -13.46 -2.47 2.20
CA GLU A 71 -14.46 -3.45 1.79
C GLU A 71 -15.82 -2.80 1.57
N LYS A 72 -16.65 -3.50 0.79
CA LYS A 72 -18.02 -3.10 0.51
C LYS A 72 -18.96 -3.71 1.54
N VAL A 73 -19.80 -2.87 2.14
CA VAL A 73 -20.81 -3.24 3.13
C VAL A 73 -22.19 -3.08 2.48
N LEU A 74 -23.02 -4.12 2.61
CA LEU A 74 -24.42 -4.10 2.18
C LEU A 74 -25.30 -3.86 3.39
N LYS A 75 -26.17 -2.84 3.31
CA LYS A 75 -27.18 -2.57 4.35
C LYS A 75 -28.54 -3.07 3.84
N PRO A 76 -29.21 -4.01 4.57
CA PRO A 76 -30.51 -4.52 4.15
C PRO A 76 -31.53 -3.41 3.94
N GLY A 77 -32.29 -3.48 2.84
CA GLY A 77 -33.30 -2.49 2.49
C GLY A 77 -32.76 -1.22 1.84
N ASP A 78 -31.45 -1.03 1.79
CA ASP A 78 -30.81 0.05 1.05
C ASP A 78 -30.25 -0.46 -0.29
N ARG A 79 -30.37 0.36 -1.33
CA ARG A 79 -29.79 0.10 -2.66
C ARG A 79 -28.40 0.72 -2.81
N LYS A 80 -27.98 1.58 -1.88
CA LYS A 80 -26.66 2.21 -1.89
C LYS A 80 -25.57 1.23 -1.48
N GLU A 81 -24.40 1.44 -2.05
CA GLU A 81 -23.17 0.76 -1.65
C GLU A 81 -22.50 1.54 -0.52
N TYR A 82 -22.14 0.83 0.55
CA TYR A 82 -21.38 1.40 1.66
C TYR A 82 -19.97 0.83 1.69
N PHE A 83 -19.05 1.55 2.29
CA PHE A 83 -17.63 1.22 2.33
C PHE A 83 -17.10 1.37 3.75
N SER A 84 -16.28 0.41 4.16
CA SER A 84 -15.60 0.41 5.46
C SER A 84 -14.11 0.12 5.27
N ALA A 85 -13.25 0.78 6.03
CA ALA A 85 -11.83 0.49 6.06
C ALA A 85 -11.50 -0.57 7.11
N GLU A 86 -10.45 -1.36 6.85
CA GLU A 86 -9.82 -2.20 7.87
C GLU A 86 -9.30 -1.33 9.02
N LYS A 87 -9.72 -1.65 10.25
CA LYS A 87 -9.42 -0.83 11.44
C LYS A 87 -8.14 -1.29 12.13
N ASP A 88 -7.73 -2.53 11.89
CA ASP A 88 -6.48 -3.08 12.36
C ASP A 88 -5.31 -2.56 11.52
N ILE A 89 -4.53 -1.63 12.10
CA ILE A 89 -3.41 -0.97 11.42
C ILE A 89 -2.32 -1.96 11.02
N TRP A 90 -2.12 -3.05 11.77
CA TRP A 90 -1.17 -4.08 11.40
C TRP A 90 -1.63 -4.80 10.13
N LYS A 91 -2.90 -5.19 10.05
CA LYS A 91 -3.47 -5.77 8.83
C LYS A 91 -3.39 -4.81 7.65
N VAL A 92 -3.69 -3.53 7.84
CA VAL A 92 -3.53 -2.50 6.80
C VAL A 92 -2.09 -2.48 6.29
N ALA A 93 -1.10 -2.43 7.18
CA ALA A 93 0.31 -2.41 6.81
C ALA A 93 0.73 -3.68 6.04
N MET A 94 0.30 -4.87 6.50
CA MET A 94 0.60 -6.13 5.80
C MET A 94 -0.04 -6.20 4.41
N ARG A 95 -1.30 -5.74 4.27
CA ARG A 95 -2.00 -5.69 2.98
C ARG A 95 -1.29 -4.73 2.01
N ILE A 96 -0.90 -3.54 2.48
CA ILE A 96 -0.12 -2.57 1.70
C ILE A 96 1.21 -3.19 1.27
N MET A 97 1.98 -3.80 2.17
CA MET A 97 3.26 -4.42 1.81
C MET A 97 3.10 -5.55 0.79
N LYS A 98 2.09 -6.40 0.96
CA LYS A 98 1.78 -7.48 0.01
C LYS A 98 1.45 -6.92 -1.37
N GLU A 99 0.64 -5.88 -1.44
CA GLU A 99 0.24 -5.28 -2.72
C GLU A 99 1.39 -4.53 -3.38
N ARG A 100 2.22 -3.79 -2.63
CA ARG A 100 3.44 -3.17 -3.17
C ARG A 100 4.43 -4.20 -3.70
N LYS A 101 4.66 -5.28 -2.95
CA LYS A 101 5.50 -6.38 -3.41
C LYS A 101 5.02 -6.89 -4.78
N LYS A 102 3.73 -7.20 -4.89
CA LYS A 102 3.11 -7.69 -6.11
C LYS A 102 3.21 -6.72 -7.29
N ARG A 103 3.05 -5.41 -7.04
CA ARG A 103 3.01 -4.38 -8.10
C ARG A 103 4.37 -3.82 -8.49
N GLU A 104 5.32 -3.81 -7.57
CA GLU A 104 6.59 -3.11 -7.73
C GLU A 104 7.77 -4.09 -7.75
N LEU A 105 7.86 -5.00 -6.78
CA LEU A 105 9.02 -5.88 -6.63
C LEU A 105 8.98 -7.08 -7.58
N ASP A 106 7.85 -7.78 -7.65
CA ASP A 106 7.72 -9.00 -8.49
C ASP A 106 7.97 -8.69 -9.98
N PRO A 107 7.44 -7.60 -10.57
CA PRO A 107 7.74 -7.23 -11.96
C PRO A 107 9.22 -6.87 -12.17
N MET A 108 9.83 -6.15 -11.22
CA MET A 108 11.24 -5.78 -11.29
C MET A 108 12.14 -7.02 -11.33
N ILE A 109 11.88 -8.01 -10.47
CA ILE A 109 12.60 -9.29 -10.46
C ILE A 109 12.46 -9.99 -11.81
N THR A 110 11.25 -10.02 -12.37
CA THR A 110 10.98 -10.63 -13.69
C THR A 110 11.81 -9.97 -14.80
N VAL A 111 11.87 -8.63 -14.83
CA VAL A 111 12.66 -7.87 -15.81
C VAL A 111 14.15 -8.15 -15.67
N ILE A 112 14.67 -8.15 -14.44
CA ILE A 112 16.09 -8.44 -14.16
C ILE A 112 16.47 -9.85 -14.64
N GLU A 113 15.59 -10.83 -14.43
CA GLU A 113 15.81 -12.20 -14.88
C GLU A 113 15.84 -12.33 -16.41
N GLN A 114 15.02 -11.55 -17.13
CA GLN A 114 15.08 -11.48 -18.58
C GLN A 114 16.37 -10.81 -19.08
N ILE A 115 16.82 -9.74 -18.44
CA ILE A 115 18.03 -9.01 -18.83
C ILE A 115 19.28 -9.88 -18.69
N LYS A 116 19.30 -10.81 -17.73
CA LYS A 116 20.45 -11.70 -17.52
C LYS A 116 20.65 -12.72 -18.66
N SER A 117 19.72 -12.83 -19.62
CA SER A 117 19.90 -13.66 -20.81
C SER A 117 20.82 -13.04 -21.87
N VAL A 118 21.47 -11.91 -21.59
CA VAL A 118 22.50 -11.31 -22.46
C VAL A 118 23.71 -12.24 -22.54
N ASP A 119 24.23 -12.40 -23.75
CA ASP A 119 25.29 -13.35 -24.10
C ASP A 119 26.59 -13.13 -23.28
N GLU A 120 26.77 -13.97 -22.26
CA GLU A 120 27.94 -13.96 -21.35
C GLU A 120 29.28 -14.20 -22.09
N ASN A 121 29.23 -14.57 -23.38
CA ASN A 121 30.40 -14.86 -24.20
C ASN A 121 31.16 -13.60 -24.66
N LYS A 122 30.56 -12.41 -24.54
CA LYS A 122 31.27 -11.15 -24.79
C LYS A 122 32.08 -10.75 -23.55
N LYS A 123 33.40 -10.78 -23.69
CA LYS A 123 34.38 -10.48 -22.62
C LYS A 123 34.86 -9.02 -22.61
N ASP A 124 34.15 -8.11 -23.25
CA ASP A 124 34.50 -6.69 -23.21
C ASP A 124 34.13 -6.09 -21.83
N ALA A 125 34.77 -4.95 -21.50
CA ALA A 125 34.62 -4.33 -20.19
C ALA A 125 33.20 -3.81 -19.91
N GLU A 126 32.46 -3.42 -20.96
CA GLU A 126 31.10 -2.90 -20.84
C GLU A 126 30.13 -4.03 -20.49
N THR A 127 30.20 -5.15 -21.21
CA THR A 127 29.39 -6.34 -20.94
C THR A 127 29.59 -6.84 -19.50
N LYS A 128 30.85 -6.89 -19.04
CA LYS A 128 31.16 -7.30 -17.66
C LYS A 128 30.56 -6.35 -16.61
N ALA A 129 30.77 -5.05 -16.77
CA ALA A 129 30.26 -4.05 -15.83
C ALA A 129 28.71 -4.07 -15.74
N PHE A 130 28.05 -4.29 -16.87
CA PHE A 130 26.60 -4.44 -16.92
C PHE A 130 26.12 -5.70 -16.18
N ILE A 131 26.69 -6.87 -16.47
CA ILE A 131 26.32 -8.15 -15.82
C ILE A 131 26.55 -8.08 -14.30
N ASP A 132 27.67 -7.49 -13.86
CA ASP A 132 27.99 -7.33 -12.45
C ASP A 132 26.94 -6.45 -11.73
N THR A 133 26.50 -5.36 -12.38
CA THR A 133 25.48 -4.45 -11.84
C THR A 133 24.12 -5.14 -11.73
N ILE A 134 23.67 -5.78 -12.82
CA ILE A 134 22.38 -6.51 -12.85
C ILE A 134 22.36 -7.64 -11.82
N SER A 135 23.47 -8.36 -11.66
CA SER A 135 23.60 -9.42 -10.67
C SER A 135 23.50 -8.90 -9.22
N GLN A 136 24.09 -7.74 -8.93
CA GLN A 136 23.97 -7.10 -7.61
C GLN A 136 22.52 -6.66 -7.33
N ILE A 137 21.85 -6.05 -8.30
CA ILE A 137 20.44 -5.66 -8.16
C ILE A 137 19.57 -6.90 -7.95
N GLN A 138 19.78 -7.97 -8.73
CA GLN A 138 19.05 -9.23 -8.57
C GLN A 138 19.21 -9.81 -7.17
N LYS A 139 20.45 -9.85 -6.66
CA LYS A 139 20.75 -10.37 -5.31
C LYS A 139 20.03 -9.55 -4.25
N PHE A 140 20.09 -8.23 -4.33
CA PHE A 140 19.40 -7.34 -3.41
C PHE A 140 17.88 -7.53 -3.47
N ALA A 141 17.29 -7.57 -4.67
CA ALA A 141 15.85 -7.77 -4.86
C ALA A 141 15.36 -9.10 -4.26
N LYS A 142 16.13 -10.20 -4.44
CA LYS A 142 15.80 -11.51 -3.84
C LYS A 142 15.92 -11.52 -2.31
N GLN A 143 16.89 -10.78 -1.75
CA GLN A 143 17.01 -10.61 -0.31
C GLN A 143 15.82 -9.81 0.26
N ALA A 144 15.44 -8.71 -0.39
CA ALA A 144 14.29 -7.91 -0.02
C ALA A 144 12.98 -8.72 -0.11
N ASP A 145 12.79 -9.50 -1.19
CA ASP A 145 11.65 -10.40 -1.36
C ASP A 145 11.54 -11.41 -0.22
N SER A 146 12.66 -12.04 0.13
CA SER A 146 12.71 -13.02 1.22
C SER A 146 12.38 -12.39 2.57
N ALA A 147 12.92 -11.19 2.85
CA ALA A 147 12.65 -10.46 4.09
C ALA A 147 11.17 -10.04 4.18
N LEU A 148 10.59 -9.49 3.11
CA LEU A 148 9.18 -9.14 3.03
C LEU A 148 8.28 -10.37 3.16
N GLY A 149 8.64 -11.48 2.51
CA GLY A 149 7.93 -12.75 2.64
C GLY A 149 7.94 -13.29 4.07
N GLY A 150 9.06 -13.12 4.80
CA GLY A 150 9.16 -13.43 6.23
C GLY A 150 8.25 -12.55 7.07
N LEU A 151 8.27 -11.23 6.86
CA LEU A 151 7.42 -10.28 7.58
C LEU A 151 5.92 -10.52 7.37
N ILE A 152 5.50 -10.77 6.12
CA ILE A 152 4.09 -11.03 5.79
C ILE A 152 3.59 -12.33 6.42
N LYS A 153 4.46 -13.33 6.58
CA LYS A 153 4.12 -14.63 7.19
C LYS A 153 4.22 -14.63 8.71
N ALA A 154 4.92 -13.66 9.30
CA ALA A 154 5.08 -13.57 10.73
C ALA A 154 3.77 -13.09 11.37
N ASP A 155 3.28 -13.85 12.35
CA ASP A 155 2.17 -13.40 13.18
C ASP A 155 2.53 -12.12 13.95
N GLU A 156 1.52 -11.31 14.22
CA GLU A 156 1.57 -10.03 14.93
C GLU A 156 2.37 -10.11 16.26
N ASN A 157 2.35 -11.28 16.90
CA ASN A 157 3.04 -11.58 18.16
C ASN A 157 4.57 -11.69 18.04
N TRP A 158 5.11 -12.06 16.88
CA TRP A 158 6.56 -12.24 16.70
C TRP A 158 7.29 -10.91 16.45
N PHE A 159 6.65 -9.99 15.70
CA PHE A 159 7.25 -8.69 15.36
C PHE A 159 7.20 -7.70 16.51
N THR A 160 6.08 -7.62 17.25
CA THR A 160 5.96 -6.80 18.46
C THR A 160 7.02 -7.19 19.50
N GLY A 161 7.28 -8.49 19.68
CA GLY A 161 8.33 -8.99 20.56
C GLY A 161 9.76 -8.70 20.10
N THR A 162 9.98 -8.38 18.81
CA THR A 162 11.30 -8.08 18.24
C THR A 162 11.55 -6.57 18.20
N LEU A 163 10.56 -5.76 17.81
CA LEU A 163 10.65 -4.30 17.89
C LEU A 163 10.81 -3.81 19.34
N LEU A 164 10.07 -4.39 20.30
CA LEU A 164 10.23 -4.04 21.72
C LEU A 164 11.63 -4.35 22.26
N LYS A 165 12.37 -5.26 21.63
CA LYS A 165 13.77 -5.57 21.98
C LYS A 165 14.78 -4.64 21.31
N LEU A 166 14.41 -3.97 20.21
CA LEU A 166 15.26 -3.01 19.52
C LEU A 166 15.17 -1.60 20.13
N PHE A 167 14.12 -1.32 20.92
CA PHE A 167 13.94 -0.08 21.69
C PHE A 167 14.26 -0.23 23.18
N LYS A 168 14.98 -1.29 23.56
CA LYS A 168 15.44 -1.54 24.93
C LYS A 168 16.95 -1.63 25.00
#